data_AF-A0A958IRC1-F1
#
_entry.id   AF-A0A958IRC1-F1
#
_cell.length_a   1.000
_cell.length_b   1.000
_cell.length_c   1.000
_cell.angle_alpha   90.00
_cell.angle_beta   90.00
_cell.angle_gamma   90.00
#
_symmetry.space_group_name_H-M   'P 1'
#
loop_
_entity.id
_entity.type
_entity.pdbx_description
1 polymer ?
#
loop_
_entity_poly.entity_id
_entity_poly.type
_entity_poly.pdbx_seq_one_letter_code
_entity_poly.pdbx_strand_id
1 'polypeptide(L)' 'MNSSASKLLHKYAAYSDTDVRKLKKWWKTLNWMEKTAERKRMEVEMGLSSEEAVAEAAAESNAGE' A
#
# COMPACT_ATOMS: atom_id res chain seq x y z
N MET A 1 0.08 -2.57 -16.51
CA MET A 1 -0.09 -2.25 -15.07
C MET A 1 -0.09 -3.58 -14.33
N ASN A 2 0.76 -3.75 -13.33
CA ASN A 2 0.88 -5.03 -12.63
C ASN A 2 -0.43 -5.35 -11.86
N SER A 3 -0.88 -6.61 -11.87
CA SER A 3 -2.19 -7.00 -11.33
C SER A 3 -2.39 -6.64 -9.85
N SER A 4 -1.29 -6.60 -9.08
CA SER A 4 -1.28 -6.16 -7.67
C SER A 4 -1.68 -4.68 -7.50
N ALA A 5 -1.16 -3.78 -8.34
CA ALA A 5 -1.50 -2.35 -8.25
C ALA A 5 -2.97 -2.09 -8.59
N SER A 6 -3.52 -2.78 -9.60
CA SER A 6 -4.92 -2.59 -9.98
C SER A 6 -5.88 -3.04 -8.87
N LYS A 7 -5.57 -4.15 -8.17
CA LYS A 7 -6.35 -4.63 -7.01
C LYS A 7 -6.29 -3.63 -5.85
N LEU A 8 -5.11 -3.10 -5.53
CA LEU A 8 -4.93 -2.11 -4.47
C LEU A 8 -5.79 -0.86 -4.74
N LEU A 9 -5.73 -0.32 -5.96
CA LEU A 9 -6.50 0.89 -6.30
C LEU A 9 -8.01 0.66 -6.24
N HIS A 10 -8.50 -0.53 -6.58
CA HIS A 10 -9.93 -0.85 -6.43
C HIS A 10 -10.34 -0.90 -4.97
N LYS A 11 -9.54 -1.53 -4.10
CA LYS A 11 -9.79 -1.54 -2.65
C LYS A 11 -9.77 -0.12 -2.08
N TYR A 12 -8.77 0.67 -2.43
CA TYR A 12 -8.63 2.03 -1.94
C TYR A 12 -9.75 2.94 -2.43
N ALA A 13 -10.16 2.81 -3.69
CA ALA A 13 -11.30 3.53 -4.25
C ALA A 13 -12.60 3.24 -3.47
N ALA A 14 -12.84 1.98 -3.10
CA ALA A 14 -13.99 1.61 -2.28
C ALA A 14 -13.90 2.13 -0.83
N TYR A 15 -12.69 2.11 -0.24
CA TYR A 15 -12.45 2.62 1.11
C TYR A 15 -12.63 4.15 1.22
N SER A 16 -12.11 4.90 0.24
CA SER A 16 -12.07 6.37 0.24
C SER A 16 -13.21 7.04 -0.53
N ASP A 17 -14.25 6.27 -0.92
CA ASP A 17 -15.36 6.71 -1.77
C ASP A 17 -14.91 7.51 -3.02
N THR A 18 -13.83 7.06 -3.66
CA THR A 18 -13.19 7.74 -4.79
C THR A 18 -13.42 6.98 -6.09
N ASP A 19 -13.67 7.70 -7.20
CA ASP A 19 -13.78 7.07 -8.52
C ASP A 19 -12.46 6.39 -8.94
N VAL A 20 -12.51 5.05 -9.03
CA VAL A 20 -11.36 4.21 -9.41
C VAL A 20 -10.77 4.58 -10.78
N ARG A 21 -11.56 5.14 -11.70
CA ARG A 21 -11.06 5.58 -13.02
C ARG A 21 -10.16 6.80 -12.87
N LYS A 22 -10.56 7.77 -12.05
CA LYS A 22 -9.75 8.96 -11.72
C LYS A 22 -8.48 8.54 -10.98
N LEU A 23 -8.61 7.65 -10.00
CA LEU A 23 -7.49 7.13 -9.23
C LEU A 23 -6.46 6.40 -10.12
N LYS A 24 -6.92 5.55 -11.06
CA LYS A 24 -6.04 4.90 -12.04
C LYS A 24 -5.37 5.88 -13.01
N LYS A 25 -6.06 6.95 -13.40
CA LYS A 25 -5.49 7.98 -14.28
C LYS A 25 -4.39 8.73 -13.56
N TRP A 26 -4.64 9.16 -12.32
CA TRP A 26 -3.63 9.79 -11.46
C TRP A 26 -2.47 8.85 -11.15
N TRP A 27 -2.72 7.57 -10.85
CA TRP A 27 -1.66 6.60 -10.61
C TRP A 27 -0.67 6.49 -11.78
N LYS A 28 -1.12 6.70 -13.02
CA LYS A 28 -0.25 6.69 -14.20
C LYS A 28 0.67 7.91 -14.30
N THR A 29 0.32 9.04 -13.67
CA THR A 29 1.16 10.25 -13.66
C THR A 29 2.31 10.16 -12.67
N LEU A 30 2.26 9.21 -11.73
CA LEU A 30 3.31 8.99 -10.73
C LEU A 30 4.51 8.22 -11.30
N ASN A 31 5.71 8.59 -10.86
CA ASN A 31 6.94 7.83 -11.08
C ASN A 31 7.01 6.60 -10.14
N TRP A 32 8.05 5.77 -10.27
CA TRP A 32 8.18 4.55 -9.49
C TRP A 32 8.31 4.79 -7.96
N MET A 33 9.09 5.79 -7.57
CA MET A 33 9.29 6.13 -6.16
C MET A 33 7.98 6.65 -5.54
N GLU A 34 7.27 7.52 -6.24
CA GLU A 34 5.95 8.01 -5.84
C GLU A 34 4.93 6.88 -5.72
N LYS A 35 4.88 5.97 -6.69
CA LYS A 35 4.00 4.78 -6.62
C LYS A 35 4.31 3.89 -5.43
N THR A 36 5.58 3.80 -5.03
CA THR A 36 6.00 2.99 -3.88
C THR A 36 5.57 3.63 -2.57
N ALA A 37 5.82 4.93 -2.41
CA ALA A 37 5.38 5.69 -1.25
C ALA A 37 3.84 5.64 -1.11
N GLU A 38 3.15 5.85 -2.22
CA GLU A 38 1.70 5.90 -2.23
C GLU A 38 1.05 4.54 -1.97
N ARG A 39 1.64 3.46 -2.50
CA ARG A 39 1.23 2.09 -2.16
C ARG A 39 1.25 1.87 -0.65
N LYS A 40 2.37 2.20 0.00
CA LYS A 40 2.53 2.05 1.45
C LYS A 40 1.50 2.90 2.20
N ARG A 41 1.31 4.15 1.79
CA ARG A 41 0.31 5.05 2.38
C ARG A 41 -1.09 4.43 2.34
N MET A 42 -1.52 3.95 1.18
CA MET A 42 -2.83 3.31 0.99
C MET A 42 -2.97 2.01 1.80
N GLU A 43 -1.91 1.19 1.85
CA GLU A 43 -1.88 -0.05 2.62
C GLU A 43 -2.00 0.21 4.12
N VAL A 44 -1.33 1.24 4.66
CA VAL A 44 -1.45 1.66 6.06
C VAL A 44 -2.84 2.22 6.36
N GLU A 45 -3.34 3.13 5.52
CA GLU A 45 -4.65 3.77 5.73
C GLU A 45 -5.81 2.75 5.75
N MET A 46 -5.72 1.70 4.94
CA MET A 46 -6.70 0.61 4.92
C MET A 46 -6.44 -0.49 5.95
N GLY A 47 -5.40 -0.37 6.80
CA GLY A 47 -5.01 -1.44 7.74
C GLY A 47 -4.56 -2.74 7.08
N LEU A 48 -4.13 -2.69 5.82
CA LEU A 48 -3.58 -3.83 5.07
C LEU A 48 -2.08 -4.00 5.29
N SER A 49 -1.40 -2.95 5.76
CA SER A 49 -0.03 -3.05 6.24
C SER A 49 -0.07 -3.80 7.57
N SER A 50 0.38 -5.06 7.56
CA SER A 50 0.59 -5.85 8.78
C SER A 50 1.56 -5.09 9.69
N GLU A 51 1.04 -4.35 10.66
CA GLU A 51 1.84 -3.94 11.83
C GLU A 51 2.41 -5.19 12.56
N GLU A 52 1.82 -6.37 12.34
CA GLU A 52 2.37 -7.66 12.80
C GLU A 52 3.68 -8.07 12.09
N ALA A 53 3.91 -7.73 10.82
CA ALA A 53 5.11 -8.15 10.09
C ALA A 53 6.36 -7.32 10.43
N VAL A 54 6.18 -6.13 11.00
CA VAL A 54 7.29 -5.25 11.42
C VAL A 54 7.65 -5.47 12.90
N ALA A 55 6.68 -5.87 13.73
CA ALA A 55 6.93 -6.23 15.13
C ALA A 55 7.68 -7.56 15.30
N GLU A 56 7.42 -8.56 14.45
CA GLU A 56 8.15 -9.85 14.50
C GLU A 56 9.62 -9.74 14.10
N ALA A 57 9.95 -8.93 13.09
CA ALA A 57 11.36 -8.72 12.69
C ALA A 57 12.18 -7.95 13.75
N ALA A 58 11.54 -7.10 14.55
CA ALA A 58 12.18 -6.38 15.65
C ALA A 58 12.32 -7.25 16.92
N ALA A 59 11.42 -8.22 17.14
CA ALA A 59 11.46 -9.12 18.29
C ALA A 59 12.50 -10.25 18.14
N GLU A 60 12.74 -10.75 16.92
CA GLU A 60 13.73 -11.81 16.67
C GLU A 60 15.20 -11.34 16.71
N SER A 61 15.44 -10.03 16.67
CA SER A 61 16.80 -9.46 16.74
C SER A 61 17.33 -9.26 18.16
N ASN A 62 16.53 -9.52 19.21
CA ASN A 62 16.88 -9.27 20.61
C ASN A 62 16.82 -10.52 21.51
N ALA A 63 16.65 -11.72 20.94
CA ALA A 63 16.66 -12.99 21.66
C ALA A 63 17.90 -13.85 21.34
N GLY A 64 18.93 -13.24 20.75
CA GLY A 64 20.15 -13.90 20.29
C GLY A 64 21.44 -13.21 20.73
N GLU A 65 21.51 -12.78 22.00
CA GLU A 65 22.77 -12.60 22.74
C GLU A 65 22.75 -13.42 24.03
#